data_AF-A0A066WFS5-F1
#
_entry.id   AF-A0A066WFS5-F1
#
_cell.length_a   1.000
_cell.length_b   1.000
_cell.length_c   1.000
_cell.angle_alpha   90.00
_cell.angle_beta   90.00
_cell.angle_gamma   90.00
#
_symmetry.space_group_name_H-M   'P 1'
#
loop_
_entity.id
_entity.type
_entity.pdbx_description
1 polymer ?
#
loop_
_entity_poly.entity_id
_entity_poly.type
_entity_poly.pdbx_seq_one_letter_code
_entity_poly.pdbx_strand_id
1 'polypeptide(L)'
;VIPYPTHEDAELVRKVITVDRELKPHEVRKEWSVEDAPQATASSDTAPVGTGAGAILKIMIHAATTRSMRLNVNAVLEDIALITRSIAAFDPERMQRAANEGLELGSVGRAG
;
A
#
# COMPACT_ATOMS: atom_id res chain seq x y z
N VAL A 1 -7.57 4.26 9.68
CA VAL A 1 -6.27 3.57 9.82
C VAL A 1 -6.22 2.43 8.83
N ILE A 2 -5.09 2.19 8.18
CA ILE A 2 -4.91 1.17 7.13
C ILE A 2 -3.67 0.35 7.49
N PRO A 3 -3.80 -0.96 7.74
CA PRO A 3 -2.66 -1.81 8.08
C PRO A 3 -1.85 -2.17 6.82
N TYR A 4 -0.53 -2.25 7.00
CA TYR A 4 0.45 -2.67 6.00
C TYR A 4 1.34 -3.78 6.58
N PRO A 5 1.82 -4.71 5.73
CA PRO A 5 2.66 -5.82 6.17
C PRO A 5 4.05 -5.35 6.63
N THR A 6 4.55 -4.27 6.05
CA THR A 6 5.84 -3.68 6.43
C THR A 6 5.71 -2.17 6.66
N HIS A 7 6.59 -1.63 7.50
CA HIS A 7 6.73 -0.19 7.68
C HIS A 7 7.19 0.52 6.40
N GLU A 8 8.03 -0.14 5.59
CA GLU A 8 8.51 0.41 4.32
C GLU A 8 7.35 0.65 3.33
N ASP A 9 6.41 -0.30 3.23
CA ASP A 9 5.23 -0.14 2.38
C ASP A 9 4.34 1.02 2.84
N ALA A 10 4.13 1.14 4.16
CA ALA A 10 3.34 2.23 4.73
C ALA A 10 3.97 3.60 4.47
N GLU A 11 5.28 3.73 4.64
CA GLU A 11 6.03 4.95 4.34
C GLU A 11 6.05 5.26 2.83
N LEU A 12 6.17 4.25 1.98
CA LEU A 12 6.11 4.44 0.53
C LEU A 12 4.76 5.01 0.11
N VAL A 13 3.66 4.45 0.61
CA VAL A 13 2.31 4.96 0.34
C VAL A 13 2.16 6.39 0.85
N ARG A 14 2.57 6.67 2.09
CA ARG A 14 2.55 8.03 2.67
C ARG A 14 3.31 9.02 1.79
N LYS A 15 4.52 8.66 1.34
CA LYS A 15 5.36 9.53 0.52
C LYS A 15 4.72 9.84 -0.83
N VAL A 16 4.13 8.84 -1.49
CA VAL A 16 3.49 9.02 -2.80
C VAL A 16 2.21 9.86 -2.68
N ILE A 17 1.36 9.58 -1.70
CA ILE A 17 0.06 10.24 -1.58
C ILE A 17 0.15 11.69 -1.08
N THR A 18 1.21 12.04 -0.34
CA THR A 18 1.42 13.41 0.18
C THR A 18 1.92 14.41 -0.86
N VAL A 19 2.36 13.95 -2.04
CA VAL A 19 2.74 14.82 -3.15
C VAL A 19 1.52 15.54 -3.72
N ASP A 20 0.33 14.95 -3.60
CA ASP A 20 -0.92 15.55 -4.06
C ASP A 20 -1.46 16.53 -3.02
N ARG A 21 -1.07 17.81 -3.17
CA ARG A 21 -1.58 18.88 -2.32
C ARG A 21 -3.02 19.22 -2.71
N GLU A 22 -3.85 19.37 -1.68
CA GLU A 22 -5.25 19.66 -1.86
C GLU A 22 -5.49 20.95 -2.65
N LEU A 23 -6.35 20.86 -3.67
CA LEU A 23 -6.75 22.00 -4.52
C LEU A 23 -7.40 23.14 -3.72
N LYS A 24 -7.92 22.87 -2.52
CA LYS A 24 -8.56 23.84 -1.63
C LYS A 24 -8.19 23.65 -0.15
N PRO A 25 -7.04 24.18 0.29
CA PRO A 25 -6.52 24.00 1.66
C PRO A 25 -7.43 24.56 2.77
N HIS A 26 -8.37 25.46 2.43
CA HIS A 26 -9.32 26.03 3.38
C HIS A 26 -10.59 25.17 3.58
N GLU A 27 -10.90 24.29 2.62
CA GLU A 27 -12.09 23.44 2.69
C GLU A 27 -11.78 22.07 3.30
N VAL A 28 -10.59 21.53 3.01
CA VAL A 28 -10.12 20.25 3.51
C VAL A 28 -8.63 20.35 3.90
N ARG A 29 -8.24 19.56 4.91
CA ARG A 29 -6.85 19.37 5.36
C ARG A 29 -6.65 17.92 5.78
N LYS A 30 -5.61 17.28 5.24
CA LYS A 30 -5.20 15.91 5.56
C LYS A 30 -3.88 15.90 6.31
N GLU A 31 -3.83 15.12 7.38
CA GLU A 31 -2.61 14.82 8.14
C GLU A 31 -2.33 13.33 8.07
N TRP A 32 -1.07 12.98 7.89
CA TRP A 32 -0.62 11.62 7.62
C TRP A 32 0.43 11.22 8.64
N SER A 33 0.28 10.06 9.27
CA SER A 33 1.31 9.46 10.11
C SER A 33 1.39 7.96 9.86
N VAL A 34 2.60 7.41 9.96
CA VAL A 34 2.84 5.97 10.00
C VAL A 34 3.23 5.63 11.43
N GLU A 35 2.57 4.61 11.96
CA GLU A 35 2.83 4.08 13.31
C GLU A 35 3.20 2.60 13.14
N ASP A 36 4.21 2.11 13.85
CA ASP A 36 4.46 0.67 13.93
C ASP A 36 3.25 -0.01 14.57
N ALA A 37 2.80 -1.13 14.00
CA ALA A 37 1.74 -1.91 14.60
C ALA A 37 2.22 -2.40 15.96
N PRO A 38 1.41 -2.27 17.02
CA PRO A 38 1.74 -2.91 18.29
C PRO A 38 1.92 -4.40 18.00
N GLN A 39 3.10 -4.96 18.33
CA GLN A 39 3.30 -6.39 18.31
C GLN A 39 2.21 -7.00 19.18
N ALA A 40 1.17 -7.53 18.54
CA ALA A 40 0.23 -8.40 19.20
C ALA A 40 1.07 -9.56 19.72
N THR A 41 1.29 -9.57 21.03
CA THR A 41 1.86 -10.70 21.76
C THR A 41 1.23 -11.97 21.20
N ALA A 42 2.10 -12.82 20.65
CA ALA A 42 1.79 -13.96 19.80
C ALA A 42 0.56 -14.77 20.24
N SER A 43 -0.32 -15.09 19.29
CA SER A 43 -0.95 -16.41 19.25
C SER A 43 -0.41 -17.16 18.04
N SER A 44 0.42 -18.14 18.36
CA SER A 44 0.94 -19.20 17.50
C SER A 44 -0.12 -19.86 16.63
N ASP A 45 0.12 -19.97 15.32
CA ASP A 45 0.46 -21.23 14.64
C ASP A 45 0.23 -21.08 13.12
N THR A 46 1.17 -21.55 12.31
CA THR A 46 1.25 -21.45 10.83
C THR A 46 1.69 -20.09 10.25
N ALA A 47 2.99 -19.96 9.99
CA ALA A 47 3.57 -18.84 9.24
C ALA A 47 3.08 -18.80 7.77
N PRO A 48 3.06 -17.61 7.16
CA PRO A 48 3.83 -17.44 5.94
C PRO A 48 4.88 -16.33 6.09
N VAL A 49 5.95 -16.52 5.33
CA VAL A 49 7.16 -15.69 5.24
C VAL A 49 6.79 -14.23 4.93
N GLY A 50 7.28 -13.31 5.77
CA GLY A 50 7.09 -11.86 5.66
C GLY A 50 7.47 -11.17 6.96
N THR A 51 8.76 -11.19 7.31
CA THR A 51 9.31 -10.76 8.59
C THR A 51 9.44 -9.22 8.71
N GLY A 52 8.32 -8.51 8.58
CA GLY A 52 8.23 -7.09 8.92
C GLY A 52 7.41 -6.91 10.18
N ALA A 53 7.83 -6.03 11.09
CA ALA A 53 6.87 -5.46 12.03
C ALA A 53 5.79 -4.78 11.18
N GLY A 54 4.55 -5.23 11.31
CA GLY A 54 3.43 -4.61 10.60
C GLY A 54 3.37 -3.12 10.92
N ALA A 55 2.80 -2.32 10.03
CA ALA A 55 2.67 -0.88 10.23
C ALA A 55 1.24 -0.41 9.96
N ILE A 56 0.90 0.75 10.50
CA ILE A 56 -0.42 1.36 10.41
C ILE A 56 -0.27 2.75 9.80
N LEU A 57 -0.88 2.95 8.63
CA LEU A 57 -1.07 4.28 8.06
C LEU A 57 -2.31 4.94 8.67
N LYS A 58 -2.11 6.08 9.31
CA LYS A 58 -3.16 6.91 9.91
C LYS A 58 -3.33 8.18 9.10
N ILE A 59 -4.61 8.51 8.88
CA ILE A 59 -5.03 9.64 8.05
C ILE A 59 -6.06 10.40 8.88
N MET A 60 -5.79 11.67 9.17
CA MET A 60 -6.75 12.56 9.81
C MET A 60 -7.22 13.57 8.77
N ILE A 61 -8.52 13.58 8.48
CA ILE A 61 -9.12 14.45 7.47
C ILE A 61 -10.03 15.45 8.17
N HIS A 62 -9.66 16.72 8.10
CA HIS A 62 -10.48 17.84 8.53
C HIS A 62 -11.21 18.39 7.31
N ALA A 63 -12.52 18.58 7.41
CA ALA A 63 -13.32 19.13 6.33
C ALA A 63 -14.39 20.08 6.89
N ALA A 64 -14.65 21.18 6.18
CA ALA A 64 -15.64 22.17 6.60
C ALA A 64 -17.09 21.65 6.51
N THR A 65 -17.34 20.66 5.65
CA THR A 65 -18.68 20.09 5.43
C THR A 65 -18.63 18.59 5.25
N THR A 66 -19.72 17.91 5.62
CA THR A 66 -19.90 16.46 5.42
C THR A 66 -19.77 16.05 3.95
N ARG A 67 -20.20 16.90 3.02
CA ARG A 67 -20.07 16.64 1.58
C ARG A 67 -18.61 16.60 1.15
N SER A 68 -17.82 17.58 1.59
CA SER A 68 -16.40 17.67 1.26
C SER A 68 -15.62 16.52 1.90
N MET A 69 -15.99 16.13 3.13
CA MET A 69 -15.46 14.93 3.79
C MET A 69 -15.72 13.68 2.97
N ARG A 70 -16.96 13.44 2.52
CA ARG A 70 -17.31 12.25 1.72
C ARG A 70 -16.52 12.18 0.42
N LEU A 71 -16.46 13.28 -0.33
CA LEU A 71 -15.73 13.33 -1.59
C LEU A 71 -14.24 13.05 -1.38
N ASN A 72 -13.63 13.63 -0.34
CA ASN A 72 -12.21 13.44 -0.06
C ASN A 72 -11.87 12.06 0.47
N VAL A 73 -12.71 11.50 1.35
CA VAL A 73 -12.52 10.13 1.85
C VAL A 73 -12.57 9.14 0.67
N ASN A 74 -13.55 9.28 -0.23
CA ASN A 74 -13.66 8.39 -1.39
C ASN A 74 -12.44 8.48 -2.30
N ALA A 75 -12.02 9.69 -2.67
CA ALA A 75 -10.85 9.90 -3.52
C ALA A 75 -9.58 9.34 -2.88
N VAL A 76 -9.34 9.66 -1.59
CA VAL A 76 -8.16 9.16 -0.86
C VAL A 76 -8.13 7.64 -0.80
N LEU A 77 -9.25 6.98 -0.55
CA LEU A 77 -9.29 5.52 -0.48
C LEU A 77 -9.08 4.87 -1.86
N GLU A 78 -9.57 5.49 -2.92
CA GLU A 78 -9.35 5.03 -4.29
C GLU A 78 -7.87 5.14 -4.69
N ASP A 79 -7.24 6.28 -4.37
CA ASP A 79 -5.82 6.51 -4.61
C ASP A 79 -4.95 5.52 -3.83
N ILE A 80 -5.25 5.30 -2.53
CA ILE A 80 -4.52 4.32 -1.72
C ILE A 80 -4.68 2.92 -2.30
N ALA A 81 -5.90 2.53 -2.69
CA ALA A 81 -6.11 1.23 -3.29
C ALA A 81 -5.33 1.06 -4.60
N LEU A 82 -5.20 2.11 -5.41
CA LEU A 82 -4.39 2.11 -6.62
C LEU A 82 -2.89 1.99 -6.31
N ILE A 83 -2.38 2.75 -5.35
CA ILE A 83 -0.97 2.71 -4.95
C ILE A 83 -0.63 1.33 -4.40
N THR A 84 -1.43 0.78 -3.49
CA THR A 84 -1.21 -0.55 -2.91
C THR A 84 -1.23 -1.65 -3.98
N ARG A 85 -2.16 -1.59 -4.94
CA ARG A 85 -2.16 -2.51 -6.08
C ARG A 85 -0.91 -2.36 -6.95
N SER A 86 -0.43 -1.14 -7.14
CA SER A 86 0.77 -0.86 -7.91
C SER A 86 2.01 -1.43 -7.21
N ILE A 87 2.14 -1.24 -5.89
CA ILE A 87 3.21 -1.84 -5.09
C ILE A 87 3.20 -3.38 -5.24
N ALA A 88 2.03 -4.02 -5.10
CA ALA A 88 1.90 -5.47 -5.26
C ALA A 88 2.12 -5.98 -6.69
N ALA A 89 1.93 -5.13 -7.71
CA ALA A 89 2.20 -5.47 -9.10
C ALA A 89 3.69 -5.36 -9.44
N PHE A 90 4.37 -4.38 -8.86
CA PHE A 90 5.80 -4.12 -9.05
C PHE A 90 6.69 -4.73 -7.96
N ASP A 91 6.21 -5.76 -7.25
CA ASP A 91 7.02 -6.55 -6.34
C ASP A 91 8.13 -7.29 -7.15
N PRO A 92 9.42 -7.00 -6.91
CA PRO A 92 10.53 -7.59 -7.64
C PRO A 92 10.54 -9.13 -7.61
N GLU A 93 10.17 -9.73 -6.48
CA GLU A 93 10.16 -11.19 -6.34
C GLU A 93 9.07 -11.83 -7.19
N ARG A 94 7.92 -11.15 -7.30
CA ARG A 94 6.81 -11.59 -8.15
C ARG A 94 7.15 -11.41 -9.63
N MET A 95 7.77 -10.30 -10.01
CA MET A 95 8.21 -10.06 -11.38
C MET A 95 9.31 -11.04 -11.80
N GLN A 96 10.26 -11.35 -10.91
CA GLN A 96 11.31 -12.34 -11.18
C GLN A 96 10.73 -13.76 -11.36
N ARG A 97 9.76 -14.15 -10.52
CA ARG A 97 9.05 -15.43 -10.69
C ARG A 97 8.29 -15.50 -12.02
N ALA A 98 7.52 -14.46 -12.35
CA ALA A 98 6.80 -14.40 -13.63
C ALA A 98 7.74 -14.43 -14.85
N ALA A 99 8.91 -13.77 -14.76
CA ALA A 99 9.93 -13.81 -15.80
C ALA A 99 10.53 -15.22 -15.95
N ASN A 100 10.83 -15.90 -14.84
CA ASN A 100 11.37 -17.26 -14.86
C ASN A 100 10.36 -18.27 -15.43
N GLU A 101 9.08 -18.17 -15.06
CA GLU A 101 7.99 -19.02 -15.61
C GLU A 101 7.82 -18.84 -17.13
N GLY A 102 8.00 -17.62 -17.64
CA GLY A 102 7.96 -17.34 -19.08
C GLY A 102 9.12 -17.97 -19.86
N LEU A 103 10.28 -18.16 -19.22
CA LEU A 103 11.44 -18.80 -19.82
C LEU A 103 11.30 -20.33 -19.87
N GLU A 104 10.67 -20.95 -18.87
CA GLU A 104 10.45 -22.40 -18.83
C GLU A 104 9.45 -22.87 -19.91
N LEU A 105 8.45 -22.05 -20.25
CA LEU A 105 7.50 -22.33 -21.34
C LEU A 105 8.09 -22.11 -22.75
N GLY A 106 9.18 -21.35 -22.87
CA GLY A 106 9.86 -21.05 -24.14
C GLY A 106 10.89 -22.09 -24.59
N SER A 107 11.20 -23.10 -23.77
CA SER A 107 12.32 -24.04 -23.97
C SER A 107 11.96 -25.29 -24.82
N VAL A 108 10.83 -25.30 -25.54
CA VAL A 108 10.55 -26.37 -26.52
C VAL A 108 11.19 -26.07 -27.88
N GLY A 109 12.52 -26.01 -27.88
CA GLY A 109 13.33 -26.17 -29.08
C GLY A 109 13.43 -27.64 -29.45
N ARG A 110 12.47 -28.14 -30.24
CA ARG A 110 12.69 -29.35 -31.06
C ARG A 110 13.83 -29.05 -32.04
N ALA A 111 15.01 -29.60 -31.79
CA ALA A 111 16.00 -29.83 -32.83
C ALA A 111 16.25 -31.33 -32.87
N GLY A 112 15.62 -31.97 -33.87
CA GLY A 112 16.05 -33.27 -34.37
C GLY A 112 17.18 -33.11 -35.38
#